data_AF-A0AAW0VPP3-F1
#
_entry.id   AF-A0AAW0VPP3-F1
#
_cell.length_a   1.000
_cell.length_b   1.000
_cell.length_c   1.000
_cell.angle_alpha   90.00
_cell.angle_beta   90.00
_cell.angle_gamma   90.00
#
_symmetry.space_group_name_H-M   'P 1'
#
loop_
_entity.id
_entity.type
_entity.pdbx_description
1 polymer ?
#
loop_
_entity_poly.entity_id
_entity_poly.type
_entity_poly.pdbx_seq_one_letter_code
_entity_poly.pdbx_strand_id
1 'polypeptide(L)'
;GFLNYFDACSAGLKEVSESLVLGGPGGSCHPPNFFTFCWAILQHCHNGSSYFTPGKPPTIDFISFHKKGSSEADSILDQELDTINTITTNYPSLRHLPMVNDEADFLKGWWRGLEWRADARYAALVVRSVYIHQLAQTTLPHINLISFDNAFLNYRPSFFEQRTMMARFQINCTTPRQVQLVKKPAYTIMGLLSLLGDHYLTTILRGLSHPRLSVISSCRRCQLPSIQTTTRIKGTPERHTWKNVNRNGEVKRKSEEANGRWEATVVLSLSNGSESSTRETLTARVSLALPRHLLG
;
A
#
# COMPACT_ATOMS: atom_id res chain seq x y z
N GLY A 1 -19.81 7.19 -27.44
CA GLY A 1 -18.54 6.45 -27.58
C GLY A 1 -18.25 5.66 -26.32
N PHE A 2 -17.49 6.23 -25.39
CA PHE A 2 -17.09 5.55 -24.14
C PHE A 2 -18.28 5.07 -23.27
N LEU A 3 -19.34 5.87 -23.13
CA LEU A 3 -20.53 5.46 -22.35
C LEU A 3 -21.24 4.25 -22.98
N ASN A 4 -21.39 4.22 -24.31
CA ASN A 4 -21.95 3.06 -25.03
C ASN A 4 -21.05 1.82 -24.88
N TYR A 5 -19.72 2.00 -24.83
CA TYR A 5 -18.80 0.91 -24.54
C TYR A 5 -19.06 0.33 -23.15
N PHE A 6 -19.22 1.18 -22.13
CA PHE A 6 -19.56 0.74 -20.78
C PHE A 6 -20.92 0.02 -20.74
N ASP A 7 -21.93 0.57 -21.41
CA ASP A 7 -23.25 -0.07 -21.55
C ASP A 7 -23.14 -1.46 -22.18
N ALA A 8 -22.32 -1.61 -23.23
CA ALA A 8 -22.10 -2.89 -23.91
C ALA A 8 -21.38 -3.90 -23.01
N CYS A 9 -20.37 -3.46 -22.24
CA CYS A 9 -19.73 -4.30 -21.24
C CYS A 9 -20.71 -4.77 -20.17
N SER A 10 -21.54 -3.86 -19.63
CA SER A 10 -22.54 -4.18 -18.61
C SER A 10 -23.57 -5.17 -19.14
N ALA A 11 -24.13 -4.91 -20.33
CA ALA A 11 -25.13 -5.78 -20.96
C ALA A 11 -24.54 -7.17 -21.30
N GLY A 12 -23.35 -7.22 -21.88
CA GLY A 12 -22.70 -8.48 -22.26
C GLY A 12 -22.34 -9.36 -21.06
N LEU A 13 -21.90 -8.77 -19.94
CA LEU A 13 -21.66 -9.54 -18.71
C LEU A 13 -22.96 -10.10 -18.13
N LYS A 14 -24.03 -9.29 -18.09
CA LYS A 14 -25.34 -9.71 -17.56
C LYS A 14 -26.04 -10.75 -18.42
N GLU A 15 -25.83 -10.72 -19.73
CA GLU A 15 -26.32 -11.76 -20.64
C GLU A 15 -25.75 -13.15 -20.27
N VAL A 16 -24.53 -13.20 -19.75
CA VAL A 16 -23.90 -14.44 -19.27
C VAL A 16 -24.30 -14.76 -17.84
N SER A 17 -24.20 -13.79 -16.92
CA SER A 17 -24.57 -13.98 -15.51
C SER A 17 -24.73 -12.65 -14.77
N GLU A 18 -25.83 -12.50 -14.03
CA GLU A 18 -26.09 -11.37 -13.12
C GLU A 18 -25.15 -11.34 -11.90
N SER A 19 -24.34 -12.38 -11.67
CA SER A 19 -23.37 -12.41 -10.56
C SER A 19 -22.01 -11.79 -10.90
N LEU A 20 -21.76 -11.47 -12.16
CA LEU A 20 -20.50 -10.84 -12.58
C LEU A 20 -20.51 -9.36 -12.23
N VAL A 21 -19.41 -8.89 -11.64
CA VAL A 21 -19.25 -7.49 -11.22
C VAL A 21 -18.52 -6.67 -12.28
N LEU A 22 -18.97 -5.44 -12.48
CA LEU A 22 -18.34 -4.46 -13.36
C LEU A 22 -18.17 -3.13 -12.62
N GLY A 23 -16.95 -2.61 -12.65
CA GLY A 23 -16.64 -1.29 -12.10
C GLY A 23 -15.78 -0.47 -13.04
N GLY A 24 -15.45 0.73 -12.57
CA GLY A 24 -14.65 1.68 -13.33
C GLY A 24 -14.66 3.07 -12.70
N PRO A 25 -14.05 4.07 -13.36
CA PRO A 25 -13.46 4.02 -14.70
C PRO A 25 -11.95 3.72 -14.74
N GLY A 26 -11.25 3.61 -13.61
CA GLY A 26 -9.78 3.46 -13.60
C GLY A 26 -9.07 4.72 -14.13
N GLY A 27 -9.46 5.89 -13.63
CA GLY A 27 -8.92 7.18 -14.06
C GLY A 27 -8.47 8.06 -12.88
N SER A 28 -7.70 9.12 -13.15
CA SER A 28 -7.21 10.00 -12.07
C SER A 28 -8.28 10.89 -11.42
N CYS A 29 -9.47 11.02 -12.03
CA CYS A 29 -10.64 11.74 -11.49
C CYS A 29 -10.28 13.10 -10.85
N HIS A 30 -9.66 14.00 -11.62
CA HIS A 30 -9.30 15.34 -11.15
C HIS A 30 -10.51 16.31 -11.24
N PRO A 31 -10.76 17.16 -10.21
CA PRO A 31 -11.73 18.26 -10.26
C PRO A 31 -11.32 19.39 -11.25
N PRO A 32 -12.26 20.20 -11.75
CA PRO A 32 -13.13 19.76 -12.84
C PRO A 32 -12.70 20.35 -14.19
N ASN A 33 -12.46 19.44 -15.14
CA ASN A 33 -13.05 19.55 -16.46
C ASN A 33 -14.07 18.41 -16.55
N PHE A 34 -15.36 18.75 -16.60
CA PHE A 34 -16.50 17.80 -16.68
C PHE A 34 -16.40 16.80 -17.85
N PHE A 35 -15.42 16.99 -18.73
CA PHE A 35 -15.14 16.18 -19.91
C PHE A 35 -14.13 15.04 -19.68
N THR A 36 -13.67 14.78 -18.44
CA THR A 36 -12.91 13.55 -18.20
C THR A 36 -13.88 12.36 -18.13
N PHE A 37 -13.48 11.23 -18.74
CA PHE A 37 -14.27 9.98 -18.72
C PHE A 37 -14.67 9.55 -17.30
N CYS A 38 -13.92 9.97 -16.28
CA CYS A 38 -14.23 9.63 -14.91
C CYS A 38 -15.57 10.19 -14.42
N TRP A 39 -15.81 11.48 -14.58
CA TRP A 39 -17.05 12.09 -14.11
C TRP A 39 -18.24 11.74 -15.01
N ALA A 40 -17.99 11.55 -16.32
CA ALA A 40 -19.02 11.20 -17.28
C ALA A 40 -19.67 9.83 -16.99
N ILE A 41 -18.88 8.80 -16.66
CA ILE A 41 -19.44 7.48 -16.34
C ILE A 41 -20.23 7.48 -15.03
N LEU A 42 -19.78 8.24 -14.03
CA LEU A 42 -20.47 8.33 -12.74
C LEU A 42 -21.80 9.06 -12.90
N GLN A 43 -21.83 10.15 -13.68
CA GLN A 43 -23.08 10.81 -14.04
C GLN A 43 -24.03 9.85 -14.78
N HIS A 44 -23.50 9.10 -15.75
CA HIS A 44 -24.27 8.14 -16.54
C HIS A 44 -24.87 7.02 -15.68
N CYS A 45 -24.12 6.47 -14.74
CA CYS A 45 -24.62 5.45 -13.80
C CYS A 45 -25.51 6.04 -12.70
N HIS A 46 -25.36 7.34 -12.38
CA HIS A 46 -26.18 8.01 -11.37
C HIS A 46 -27.61 8.25 -11.87
N ASN A 47 -27.76 8.81 -13.08
CA ASN A 47 -29.08 9.19 -13.63
C ASN A 47 -29.16 9.20 -15.16
N GLY A 48 -28.17 8.62 -15.85
CA GLY A 48 -28.18 8.51 -17.31
C GLY A 48 -29.16 7.45 -17.82
N SER A 49 -29.07 7.19 -19.12
CA SER A 49 -29.88 6.18 -19.80
C SER A 49 -28.96 5.26 -20.58
N SER A 50 -28.97 3.97 -20.23
CA SER A 50 -28.19 2.97 -20.96
C SER A 50 -28.65 2.86 -22.41
N TYR A 51 -27.71 2.58 -23.32
CA TYR A 51 -27.99 2.29 -24.71
C TYR A 51 -28.91 1.07 -24.91
N PHE A 52 -28.75 0.02 -24.08
CA PHE A 52 -29.50 -1.24 -24.21
C PHE A 52 -30.80 -1.25 -23.40
N THR A 53 -30.91 -0.42 -22.36
CA THR A 53 -32.10 -0.29 -21.52
C THR A 53 -32.50 1.19 -21.38
N PRO A 54 -33.13 1.77 -22.42
CA PRO A 54 -33.51 3.18 -22.41
C PRO A 54 -34.37 3.56 -21.20
N GLY A 55 -34.10 4.72 -20.61
CA GLY A 55 -34.80 5.24 -19.43
C GLY A 55 -34.29 4.69 -18.08
N LYS A 56 -33.27 3.83 -18.08
CA LYS A 56 -32.62 3.34 -16.85
C LYS A 56 -31.12 3.57 -16.89
N PRO A 57 -30.49 4.00 -15.78
CA PRO A 57 -29.04 4.05 -15.70
C PRO A 57 -28.45 2.63 -15.74
N PRO A 58 -27.27 2.43 -16.35
CA PRO A 58 -26.56 1.16 -16.23
C PRO A 58 -26.08 0.94 -14.79
N THR A 59 -25.91 -0.33 -14.41
CA THR A 59 -25.38 -0.71 -13.10
C THR A 59 -23.86 -0.61 -13.09
N ILE A 60 -23.32 -0.14 -11.98
CA ILE A 60 -21.90 -0.15 -11.64
C ILE A 60 -21.74 -0.71 -10.23
N ASP A 61 -20.88 -1.70 -10.06
CA ASP A 61 -20.76 -2.48 -8.82
C ASP A 61 -19.66 -1.96 -7.88
N PHE A 62 -18.67 -1.25 -8.43
CA PHE A 62 -17.63 -0.54 -7.67
C PHE A 62 -17.08 0.63 -8.48
N ILE A 63 -16.51 1.61 -7.78
CA ILE A 63 -15.87 2.77 -8.39
C ILE A 63 -14.36 2.63 -8.25
N SER A 64 -13.64 2.61 -9.37
CA SER A 64 -12.17 2.59 -9.39
C SER A 64 -11.55 3.89 -9.89
N PHE A 65 -10.47 4.32 -9.25
CA PHE A 65 -9.72 5.53 -9.62
C PHE A 65 -8.23 5.36 -9.30
N HIS A 66 -7.39 6.18 -9.92
CA HIS A 66 -5.93 6.09 -9.74
C HIS A 66 -5.43 7.31 -8.96
N LYS A 67 -5.11 7.13 -7.68
CA LYS A 67 -4.43 8.17 -6.87
C LYS A 67 -3.04 7.71 -6.47
N LYS A 68 -2.08 8.63 -6.61
CA LYS A 68 -0.66 8.34 -6.43
C LYS A 68 -0.03 9.39 -5.52
N GLY A 69 0.95 8.99 -4.73
CA GLY A 69 1.36 9.73 -3.53
C GLY A 69 2.43 10.81 -3.66
N SER A 70 2.87 11.18 -4.86
CA SER A 70 3.97 12.15 -5.05
C SER A 70 5.26 11.83 -4.25
N SER A 71 5.55 10.54 -4.07
CA SER A 71 6.62 9.90 -3.29
C SER A 71 6.29 9.59 -1.81
N GLU A 72 5.12 9.98 -1.32
CA GLU A 72 4.68 9.74 0.05
C GLU A 72 3.50 8.78 0.11
N ALA A 73 3.42 7.94 1.16
CA ALA A 73 2.28 7.02 1.30
C ALA A 73 0.99 7.75 1.68
N ASP A 74 1.08 8.72 2.60
CA ASP A 74 -0.08 9.42 3.18
C ASP A 74 -0.84 10.24 2.14
N SER A 75 -0.10 10.85 1.22
CA SER A 75 -0.65 11.63 0.12
C SER A 75 -1.54 10.81 -0.83
N ILE A 76 -1.39 9.48 -0.87
CA ILE A 76 -2.32 8.62 -1.60
C ILE A 76 -3.71 8.76 -0.95
N LEU A 77 -3.81 8.43 0.34
CA LEU A 77 -5.06 8.42 1.07
C LEU A 77 -5.73 9.80 1.05
N ASP A 78 -4.98 10.88 1.28
CA ASP A 78 -5.54 12.25 1.24
C ASP A 78 -6.27 12.53 -0.08
N GLN A 79 -5.65 12.18 -1.21
CA GLN A 79 -6.24 12.37 -2.54
C GLN A 79 -7.42 11.44 -2.82
N GLU A 80 -7.41 10.23 -2.24
CA GLU A 80 -8.55 9.32 -2.30
C GLU A 80 -9.74 9.89 -1.54
N LEU A 81 -9.52 10.37 -0.31
CA LEU A 81 -10.56 10.97 0.53
C LEU A 81 -11.22 12.17 -0.15
N ASP A 82 -10.44 13.06 -0.76
CA ASP A 82 -10.96 14.18 -1.54
C ASP A 82 -11.86 13.71 -2.70
N THR A 83 -11.46 12.64 -3.36
CA THR A 83 -12.17 12.09 -4.52
C THR A 83 -13.43 11.36 -4.10
N ILE A 84 -13.37 10.55 -3.04
CA ILE A 84 -14.51 9.88 -2.43
C ILE A 84 -15.52 10.93 -1.96
N ASN A 85 -15.08 11.99 -1.28
CA ASN A 85 -15.96 13.07 -0.84
C ASN A 85 -16.66 13.76 -2.02
N THR A 86 -15.92 13.99 -3.11
CA THR A 86 -16.50 14.56 -4.34
C THR A 86 -17.56 13.64 -4.95
N ILE A 87 -17.28 12.34 -5.02
CA ILE A 87 -18.20 11.34 -5.56
C ILE A 87 -19.46 11.22 -4.71
N THR A 88 -19.31 11.07 -3.40
CA THR A 88 -20.45 10.88 -2.47
C THR A 88 -21.35 12.10 -2.38
N THR A 89 -20.78 13.30 -2.56
CA THR A 89 -21.53 14.57 -2.62
C THR A 89 -22.28 14.71 -3.95
N ASN A 90 -21.63 14.47 -5.08
CA ASN A 90 -22.21 14.75 -6.40
C ASN A 90 -23.09 13.61 -6.96
N TYR A 91 -22.85 12.37 -6.52
CA TYR A 91 -23.55 11.18 -7.01
C TYR A 91 -24.12 10.37 -5.83
N PRO A 92 -25.11 10.89 -5.09
CA PRO A 92 -25.58 10.30 -3.85
C PRO A 92 -26.14 8.87 -4.01
N SER A 93 -26.63 8.49 -5.19
CA SER A 93 -27.06 7.10 -5.44
C SER A 93 -25.90 6.10 -5.45
N LEU A 94 -24.67 6.56 -5.67
CA LEU A 94 -23.47 5.72 -5.80
C LEU A 94 -22.63 5.67 -4.51
N ARG A 95 -22.99 6.43 -3.47
CA ARG A 95 -22.19 6.62 -2.24
C ARG A 95 -21.88 5.34 -1.45
N HIS A 96 -22.67 4.30 -1.67
CA HIS A 96 -22.58 3.02 -0.95
C HIS A 96 -21.65 2.02 -1.64
N LEU A 97 -21.24 2.31 -2.88
CA LEU A 97 -20.42 1.40 -3.68
C LEU A 97 -18.99 1.31 -3.10
N PRO A 98 -18.35 0.13 -3.22
CA PRO A 98 -16.94 -0.03 -2.93
C PRO A 98 -16.08 0.94 -3.75
N MET A 99 -15.12 1.57 -3.08
CA MET A 99 -14.12 2.48 -3.66
C MET A 99 -12.79 1.72 -3.79
N VAL A 100 -12.21 1.76 -4.98
CA VAL A 100 -11.03 0.97 -5.36
C VAL A 100 -9.95 1.90 -5.91
N ASN A 101 -8.75 1.85 -5.34
CA ASN A 101 -7.57 2.42 -5.98
C ASN A 101 -6.69 1.30 -6.54
N ASP A 102 -6.91 0.98 -7.81
CA ASP A 102 -6.25 -0.10 -8.53
C ASP A 102 -4.83 0.27 -9.03
N GLU A 103 -4.39 1.52 -8.83
CA GLU A 103 -3.00 1.93 -9.07
C GLU A 103 -2.46 2.93 -8.00
N ALA A 104 -2.52 2.53 -6.73
CA ALA A 104 -2.16 3.27 -5.52
C ALA A 104 -0.63 3.45 -5.33
N ASP A 105 0.09 3.88 -6.36
CA ASP A 105 1.55 3.95 -6.29
C ASP A 105 2.08 5.25 -5.68
N PHE A 106 3.24 5.18 -5.03
CA PHE A 106 3.89 6.38 -4.48
C PHE A 106 4.28 7.39 -5.56
N LEU A 107 4.71 6.95 -6.74
CA LEU A 107 5.14 7.85 -7.81
C LEU A 107 4.81 7.32 -9.21
N LYS A 108 4.34 8.21 -10.10
CA LYS A 108 4.12 7.94 -11.54
C LYS A 108 5.41 7.50 -12.24
N GLY A 109 5.25 6.77 -13.35
CA GLY A 109 6.37 6.31 -14.18
C GLY A 109 7.12 5.15 -13.54
N TRP A 110 6.56 3.95 -13.66
CA TRP A 110 7.15 2.71 -13.13
C TRP A 110 8.58 2.45 -13.66
N TRP A 111 8.85 2.86 -14.90
CA TRP A 111 10.11 2.66 -15.62
C TRP A 111 11.26 3.55 -15.13
N ARG A 112 10.99 4.59 -14.34
CA ARG A 112 12.05 5.49 -13.84
C ARG A 112 12.94 4.75 -12.84
N GLY A 113 14.25 4.78 -13.05
CA GLY A 113 15.23 4.23 -12.11
C GLY A 113 15.37 5.15 -10.89
N LEU A 114 14.85 4.73 -9.74
CA LEU A 114 14.98 5.41 -8.46
C LEU A 114 15.51 4.44 -7.40
N GLU A 115 16.58 4.82 -6.70
CA GLU A 115 17.27 3.95 -5.74
C GLU A 115 16.33 3.41 -4.65
N TRP A 116 15.39 4.23 -4.17
CA TRP A 116 14.46 3.81 -3.11
C TRP A 116 13.48 2.71 -3.55
N ARG A 117 13.29 2.48 -4.86
CA ARG A 117 12.51 1.35 -5.41
C ARG A 117 13.26 0.02 -5.36
N ALA A 118 14.58 0.05 -5.16
CA ALA A 118 15.43 -1.14 -5.14
C ALA A 118 15.38 -1.91 -3.82
N ASP A 119 15.15 -1.20 -2.71
CA ASP A 119 15.44 -1.71 -1.37
C ASP A 119 14.25 -1.63 -0.40
N ALA A 120 14.53 -1.75 0.90
CA ALA A 120 13.54 -1.78 1.97
C ALA A 120 12.72 -0.48 2.10
N ARG A 121 13.16 0.64 1.49
CA ARG A 121 12.42 1.91 1.55
C ARG A 121 11.07 1.80 0.84
N TYR A 122 11.05 1.25 -0.38
CA TYR A 122 9.78 0.98 -1.08
C TYR A 122 8.89 0.01 -0.30
N ALA A 123 9.47 -1.04 0.26
CA ALA A 123 8.73 -2.01 1.07
C ALA A 123 8.09 -1.35 2.31
N ALA A 124 8.81 -0.45 2.99
CA ALA A 124 8.28 0.30 4.12
C ALA A 124 7.12 1.23 3.73
N LEU A 125 7.19 1.88 2.56
CA LEU A 125 6.09 2.69 2.02
C LEU A 125 4.84 1.85 1.71
N VAL A 126 5.01 0.63 1.20
CA VAL A 126 3.91 -0.33 1.00
C VAL A 126 3.21 -0.63 2.32
N VAL A 127 3.95 -0.97 3.37
CA VAL A 127 3.35 -1.24 4.70
C VAL A 127 2.69 0.01 5.28
N ARG A 128 3.31 1.18 5.14
CA ARG A 128 2.74 2.43 5.61
C ARG A 128 1.40 2.70 4.93
N SER A 129 1.32 2.51 3.62
CA SER A 129 0.08 2.64 2.86
C SER A 129 -0.98 1.66 3.36
N VAL A 130 -0.66 0.38 3.54
CA VAL A 130 -1.62 -0.59 4.11
C VAL A 130 -2.10 -0.15 5.50
N TYR A 131 -1.20 0.30 6.37
CA TYR A 131 -1.53 0.78 7.72
C TYR A 131 -2.50 1.97 7.71
N ILE A 132 -2.21 3.03 6.94
CA ILE A 132 -3.06 4.22 6.93
C ILE A 132 -4.45 3.92 6.34
N HIS A 133 -4.55 3.05 5.32
CA HIS A 133 -5.85 2.67 4.75
C HIS A 133 -6.64 1.78 5.71
N GLN A 134 -5.99 0.89 6.45
CA GLN A 134 -6.62 0.10 7.51
C GLN A 134 -7.23 0.99 8.60
N LEU A 135 -6.55 2.08 8.97
CA LEU A 135 -7.10 3.07 9.91
C LEU A 135 -8.28 3.82 9.29
N ALA A 136 -8.16 4.28 8.05
CA ALA A 136 -9.23 5.00 7.36
C ALA A 136 -10.51 4.16 7.21
N GLN A 137 -10.38 2.84 6.98
CA GLN A 137 -11.53 1.94 6.87
C GLN A 137 -12.38 1.88 8.16
N THR A 138 -11.83 2.24 9.32
CA THR A 138 -12.61 2.29 10.57
C THR A 138 -13.66 3.40 10.57
N THR A 139 -13.46 4.46 9.79
CA THR A 139 -14.40 5.58 9.65
C THR A 139 -15.08 5.61 8.28
N LEU A 140 -14.46 5.03 7.25
CA LEU A 140 -14.95 4.99 5.87
C LEU A 140 -14.91 3.55 5.33
N PRO A 141 -15.91 2.71 5.65
CA PRO A 141 -15.91 1.28 5.33
C PRO A 141 -16.00 0.98 3.83
N HIS A 142 -16.32 1.99 3.00
CA HIS A 142 -16.39 1.83 1.55
C HIS A 142 -15.02 1.85 0.86
N ILE A 143 -13.93 2.23 1.54
CA ILE A 143 -12.56 2.04 1.01
C ILE A 143 -12.28 0.54 1.01
N ASN A 144 -12.32 -0.08 -0.16
CA ASN A 144 -12.37 -1.54 -0.24
C ASN A 144 -11.02 -2.15 -0.65
N LEU A 145 -10.38 -1.59 -1.67
CA LEU A 145 -9.20 -2.20 -2.27
C LEU A 145 -8.16 -1.13 -2.63
N ILE A 146 -6.89 -1.44 -2.33
CA ILE A 146 -5.72 -0.75 -2.86
C ILE A 146 -4.84 -1.76 -3.59
N SER A 147 -4.30 -1.37 -4.74
CA SER A 147 -3.37 -2.17 -5.54
C SER A 147 -2.14 -1.34 -5.89
N PHE A 148 -0.96 -1.95 -5.81
CA PHE A 148 0.28 -1.35 -6.27
C PHE A 148 0.62 -1.92 -7.64
N ASP A 149 0.71 -1.06 -8.64
CA ASP A 149 0.96 -1.45 -10.02
C ASP A 149 2.46 -1.67 -10.25
N ASN A 150 2.97 -2.81 -9.77
CA ASN A 150 4.41 -3.09 -9.69
C ASN A 150 4.79 -4.49 -10.19
N ALA A 151 3.91 -5.15 -10.96
CA ALA A 151 4.19 -6.44 -11.59
C ALA A 151 5.02 -6.34 -12.89
N PHE A 152 5.47 -5.13 -13.25
CA PHE A 152 6.30 -4.92 -14.43
C PHE A 152 7.63 -5.70 -14.38
N LEU A 153 8.17 -5.99 -15.57
CA LEU A 153 9.54 -6.46 -15.74
C LEU A 153 10.46 -5.29 -16.03
N ASN A 154 11.56 -5.20 -15.29
CA ASN A 154 12.53 -4.11 -15.47
C ASN A 154 13.39 -4.27 -16.73
N TYR A 155 14.03 -3.17 -17.14
CA TYR A 155 14.95 -3.11 -18.29
C TYR A 155 16.35 -2.64 -17.88
N ARG A 156 17.37 -3.06 -18.64
CA ARG A 156 18.73 -2.53 -18.52
C ARG A 156 18.73 -1.01 -18.81
N PRO A 157 19.53 -0.19 -18.09
CA PRO A 157 20.48 -0.55 -17.03
C PRO A 157 19.91 -0.59 -15.61
N SER A 158 18.62 -0.29 -15.43
CA SER A 158 17.99 -0.19 -14.10
C SER A 158 17.40 -1.53 -13.67
N PHE A 159 18.23 -2.37 -13.06
CA PHE A 159 17.82 -3.72 -12.66
C PHE A 159 16.90 -3.74 -11.44
N PHE A 160 17.21 -2.92 -10.43
CA PHE A 160 16.46 -2.90 -9.17
C PHE A 160 15.63 -1.63 -8.99
N GLU A 161 16.02 -0.55 -9.66
CA GLU A 161 15.55 0.81 -9.39
C GLU A 161 14.20 1.13 -10.05
N GLN A 162 13.68 0.25 -10.90
CA GLN A 162 12.33 0.39 -11.47
C GLN A 162 11.26 -0.15 -10.49
N ARG A 163 10.02 0.29 -10.65
CA ARG A 163 8.89 -0.12 -9.80
C ARG A 163 8.41 -1.51 -10.18
N THR A 164 9.14 -2.50 -9.68
CA THR A 164 8.92 -3.92 -9.93
C THR A 164 8.95 -4.71 -8.63
N MET A 165 8.26 -5.85 -8.60
CA MET A 165 8.36 -6.85 -7.52
C MET A 165 9.63 -7.69 -7.61
N MET A 166 10.13 -7.90 -8.83
CA MET A 166 11.30 -8.73 -9.14
C MET A 166 12.32 -7.93 -9.93
N ALA A 167 13.60 -8.23 -9.72
CA ALA A 167 14.69 -7.75 -10.57
C ALA A 167 15.05 -8.84 -11.60
N ARG A 168 14.79 -8.53 -12.87
CA ARG A 168 15.02 -9.36 -14.05
C ARG A 168 16.42 -9.15 -14.61
N PHE A 169 17.14 -10.25 -14.80
CA PHE A 169 18.43 -10.31 -15.46
C PHE A 169 18.32 -11.16 -16.72
N GLN A 170 18.63 -10.58 -17.87
CA GLN A 170 18.76 -11.30 -19.14
C GLN A 170 20.24 -11.73 -19.28
N ILE A 171 20.51 -13.00 -19.00
CA ILE A 171 21.86 -13.58 -19.06
C ILE A 171 22.14 -13.95 -20.52
N ASN A 172 22.58 -12.97 -21.28
CA ASN A 172 22.78 -13.11 -22.73
C ASN A 172 24.04 -13.91 -23.11
N CYS A 173 24.93 -14.19 -22.15
CA CYS A 173 26.16 -14.96 -22.36
C CYS A 173 25.99 -16.48 -22.26
N THR A 174 24.78 -16.99 -21.96
CA THR A 174 24.47 -18.42 -21.95
C THR A 174 23.88 -18.89 -23.29
N THR A 175 23.98 -20.19 -23.57
CA THR A 175 23.35 -20.84 -24.73
C THR A 175 22.51 -22.03 -24.25
N PRO A 176 21.16 -21.98 -24.37
CA PRO A 176 20.36 -20.84 -24.84
C PRO A 176 20.43 -19.66 -23.86
N ARG A 177 20.09 -18.46 -24.32
CA ARG A 177 19.99 -17.27 -23.46
C ARG A 177 19.01 -17.54 -22.33
N GLN A 178 19.34 -17.09 -21.12
CA GLN A 178 18.53 -17.35 -19.93
C GLN A 178 18.02 -16.05 -19.30
N VAL A 179 16.94 -16.16 -18.51
CA VAL A 179 16.41 -15.08 -17.68
C VAL A 179 16.41 -15.53 -16.23
N GLN A 180 16.89 -14.68 -15.35
CA GLN A 180 16.82 -14.88 -13.90
C GLN A 180 16.00 -13.77 -13.25
N LEU A 181 15.25 -14.12 -12.21
CA LEU A 181 14.45 -13.18 -11.42
C LEU A 181 14.92 -13.23 -9.96
N VAL A 182 15.25 -12.07 -9.41
CA VAL A 182 15.61 -11.90 -8.00
C VAL A 182 14.47 -11.20 -7.28
N LYS A 183 13.99 -11.78 -6.17
CA LYS A 183 12.94 -11.16 -5.33
C LYS A 183 13.46 -9.86 -4.74
N LYS A 184 12.72 -8.76 -4.92
CA LYS A 184 13.01 -7.48 -4.26
C LYS A 184 12.31 -7.42 -2.89
N PRO A 185 12.73 -6.51 -1.99
CA PRO A 185 12.02 -6.31 -0.71
C PRO A 185 10.52 -6.04 -0.87
N ALA A 186 10.12 -5.37 -1.96
CA ALA A 186 8.72 -5.16 -2.34
C ALA A 186 7.92 -6.47 -2.46
N TYR A 187 8.53 -7.55 -2.96
CA TYR A 187 7.90 -8.87 -3.02
C TYR A 187 7.83 -9.51 -1.64
N THR A 188 8.94 -9.47 -0.90
CA THR A 188 9.05 -10.09 0.43
C THR A 188 8.04 -9.50 1.42
N ILE A 189 7.79 -8.18 1.35
CA ILE A 189 6.87 -7.53 2.29
C ILE A 189 5.41 -7.94 2.08
N MET A 190 5.00 -8.27 0.85
CA MET A 190 3.69 -8.86 0.60
C MET A 190 3.56 -10.23 1.26
N GLY A 191 4.64 -11.00 1.31
CA GLY A 191 4.70 -12.26 2.07
C GLY A 191 4.48 -12.03 3.57
N LEU A 192 5.09 -11.01 4.16
CA LEU A 192 4.87 -10.67 5.58
C LEU A 192 3.45 -10.17 5.85
N LEU A 193 2.91 -9.31 4.98
CA LEU A 193 1.53 -8.82 5.08
C LEU A 193 0.50 -9.95 4.95
N SER A 194 0.80 -11.01 4.19
CA SER A 194 -0.07 -12.19 4.08
C SER A 194 -0.23 -12.99 5.39
N LEU A 195 0.65 -12.74 6.38
CA LEU A 195 0.57 -13.38 7.70
C LEU A 195 -0.39 -12.67 8.65
N LEU A 196 -0.92 -11.49 8.27
CA LEU A 196 -1.95 -10.81 9.05
C LEU A 196 -3.18 -11.72 9.25
N GLY A 197 -3.88 -11.50 10.36
CA GLY A 197 -5.10 -12.20 10.74
C GLY A 197 -6.37 -11.51 10.30
N ASP A 198 -7.52 -12.08 10.70
CA ASP A 198 -8.86 -11.61 10.38
C ASP A 198 -9.41 -10.58 11.39
N HIS A 199 -8.73 -10.40 12.52
CA HIS A 199 -9.10 -9.40 13.54
C HIS A 199 -7.94 -8.43 13.82
N TYR A 200 -8.23 -7.13 13.75
CA TYR A 200 -7.31 -6.06 14.14
C TYR A 200 -7.19 -5.96 15.67
N LEU A 201 -5.98 -5.70 16.17
CA LEU A 201 -5.71 -5.52 17.59
C LEU A 201 -5.29 -4.08 17.90
N THR A 202 -6.00 -3.46 18.85
CA THR A 202 -5.60 -2.16 19.39
C THR A 202 -4.20 -2.24 20.01
N THR A 203 -3.29 -1.40 19.52
CA THR A 203 -1.88 -1.44 19.94
C THR A 203 -1.44 -0.09 20.50
N ILE A 204 -0.81 -0.13 21.68
CA ILE A 204 -0.19 1.02 22.33
C ILE A 204 1.32 0.93 22.12
N LEU A 205 1.88 1.90 21.39
CA LEU A 205 3.33 2.06 21.28
C LEU A 205 3.87 2.76 22.54
N ARG A 206 4.89 2.17 23.18
CA ARG A 206 5.61 2.80 24.32
C ARG A 206 7.10 2.88 24.02
N GLY A 207 7.73 4.00 24.34
CA GLY A 207 9.16 4.24 24.08
C GLY A 207 9.36 5.32 23.02
N LEU A 208 10.15 5.04 21.97
CA LEU A 208 10.31 5.99 20.87
C LEU A 208 8.96 6.30 20.22
N SER A 209 8.55 7.56 20.34
CA SER A 209 7.47 8.14 19.55
C SER A 209 8.09 8.80 18.33
N HIS A 210 7.77 8.30 17.14
CA HIS A 210 8.15 8.94 15.88
C HIS A 210 6.94 8.89 14.94
N PRO A 211 6.57 10.01 14.28
CA PRO A 211 5.35 10.08 13.46
C PRO A 211 5.35 9.13 12.25
N ARG A 212 6.54 8.69 11.82
CA ARG A 212 6.70 7.70 10.73
C ARG A 212 6.76 6.24 11.19
N LEU A 213 6.68 5.98 12.49
CA LEU A 213 6.68 4.63 13.05
C LEU A 213 5.25 4.14 13.25
N SER A 214 4.94 2.97 12.69
CA SER A 214 3.59 2.40 12.72
C SER A 214 3.66 0.90 12.98
N VAL A 215 2.57 0.35 13.52
CA VAL A 215 2.46 -1.08 13.84
C VAL A 215 1.10 -1.58 13.38
N ILE A 216 1.09 -2.71 12.67
CA ILE A 216 -0.13 -3.46 12.37
C ILE A 216 -0.07 -4.71 13.25
N SER A 217 -1.01 -4.81 14.18
CA SER A 217 -1.19 -6.00 15.01
C SER A 217 -2.51 -6.64 14.66
N SER A 218 -2.49 -7.95 14.44
CA SER A 218 -3.68 -8.73 14.13
C SER A 218 -3.60 -10.09 14.78
N CYS A 219 -4.73 -10.76 14.87
CA CYS A 219 -4.78 -12.16 15.25
C CYS A 219 -5.78 -12.94 14.42
N ARG A 220 -5.63 -14.27 14.42
CA ARG A 220 -6.52 -15.20 13.74
C ARG A 220 -7.44 -15.85 14.75
N ARG A 221 -8.75 -15.77 14.53
CA ARG A 221 -9.78 -16.45 15.36
C ARG A 221 -9.72 -16.10 16.86
N CYS A 222 -9.36 -14.87 17.23
CA CYS A 222 -9.44 -14.44 18.63
C CYS A 222 -10.90 -14.31 19.06
N GLN A 223 -11.25 -14.93 20.19
CA GLN A 223 -12.61 -14.84 20.76
C GLN A 223 -12.77 -13.74 21.83
N LEU A 224 -11.75 -12.90 22.03
CA LEU A 224 -11.77 -11.91 23.12
C LEU A 224 -12.03 -10.48 22.58
N PRO A 225 -13.04 -9.77 23.10
CA PRO A 225 -13.46 -8.47 22.57
C PRO A 225 -12.50 -7.31 22.86
N SER A 226 -11.46 -7.50 23.68
CA SER A 226 -10.54 -6.43 24.08
C SER A 226 -9.13 -6.93 24.39
N ILE A 227 -8.43 -7.44 23.37
CA ILE A 227 -6.97 -7.68 23.47
C ILE A 227 -6.25 -6.39 23.12
N GLN A 228 -5.45 -5.88 24.06
CA GLN A 228 -4.55 -4.76 23.80
C GLN A 228 -3.11 -5.24 23.72
N THR A 229 -2.40 -4.80 22.69
CA THR A 229 -0.97 -5.09 22.54
C THR A 229 -0.17 -3.87 22.97
N THR A 230 0.84 -4.04 23.81
CA THR A 230 1.82 -3.00 24.10
C THR A 230 3.13 -3.34 23.40
N THR A 231 3.54 -2.54 22.42
CA THR A 231 4.84 -2.72 21.76
C THR A 231 5.83 -1.72 22.34
N ARG A 232 6.88 -2.22 22.98
CA ARG A 232 7.97 -1.41 23.52
C ARG A 232 9.16 -1.44 22.56
N ILE A 233 9.60 -0.28 22.10
CA ILE A 233 10.76 -0.17 21.21
C ILE A 233 11.93 0.40 22.00
N LYS A 234 13.05 -0.34 22.04
CA LYS A 234 14.32 0.10 22.63
C LYS A 234 15.34 0.27 21.50
N GLY A 235 15.98 1.43 21.47
CA GLY A 235 17.10 1.68 20.58
C GLY A 235 18.41 1.74 21.35
N THR A 236 19.44 1.09 20.84
CA THR A 236 20.82 1.39 21.19
C THR A 236 21.49 2.00 19.96
N PRO A 237 21.99 3.25 20.04
CA PRO A 237 22.82 3.82 18.98
C PRO A 237 24.09 2.97 18.86
N GLU A 238 24.33 2.32 17.72
CA GLU A 238 25.59 1.64 17.44
C GLU A 238 26.53 2.61 16.72
N ARG A 239 27.69 2.92 17.31
CA ARG A 239 28.77 3.65 16.62
C ARG A 239 29.63 2.66 15.85
N HIS A 240 29.45 2.56 14.54
CA HIS A 240 30.41 1.84 13.71
C HIS A 240 31.55 2.77 13.27
N THR A 241 32.79 2.33 13.49
CA THR A 241 33.99 3.00 12.94
C THR A 241 34.48 2.21 11.73
N TRP A 242 34.55 2.87 10.57
CA TRP A 242 35.12 2.27 9.36
C TRP A 242 36.44 2.94 9.03
N LYS A 243 37.42 2.15 8.60
CA LYS A 243 38.72 2.63 8.11
C LYS A 243 38.62 2.80 6.60
N ASN A 244 38.64 4.04 6.12
CA ASN A 244 38.84 4.32 4.69
C ASN A 244 40.34 4.44 4.43
N VAL A 245 40.86 3.58 3.57
CA VAL A 245 42.22 3.67 3.03
C VAL A 245 42.10 4.34 1.67
N ASN A 246 42.70 5.52 1.52
CA ASN A 246 42.73 6.20 0.22
C ASN A 246 43.73 5.51 -0.72
N ARG A 247 43.71 5.88 -2.02
CA ARG A 247 44.64 5.34 -3.04
C ARG A 247 46.13 5.58 -2.75
N ASN A 248 46.45 6.42 -1.76
CA ASN A 248 47.82 6.74 -1.34
C ASN A 248 48.23 6.03 -0.03
N GLY A 249 47.41 5.11 0.50
CA GLY A 249 47.71 4.34 1.70
C GLY A 249 47.49 5.08 3.03
N GLU A 250 46.97 6.31 3.02
CA GLU A 250 46.63 7.02 4.26
C GLU A 250 45.30 6.51 4.84
N VAL A 251 45.33 6.16 6.12
CA VAL A 251 44.16 5.75 6.90
C VAL A 251 43.52 6.98 7.52
N LYS A 252 42.40 7.45 6.97
CA LYS A 252 41.56 8.45 7.66
C LYS A 252 40.51 7.75 8.50
N ARG A 253 40.58 7.91 9.83
CA ARG A 253 39.49 7.52 10.75
C ARG A 253 38.37 8.54 10.63
N LYS A 254 37.23 8.11 10.09
CA LYS A 254 35.99 8.87 10.14
C LYS A 254 35.05 8.15 11.09
N SER A 255 34.73 8.77 12.22
CA SER A 255 33.64 8.32 13.08
C SER A 255 32.35 8.87 12.49
N GLU A 256 31.51 8.00 11.93
CA GLU A 256 30.14 8.34 11.57
C GLU A 256 29.21 7.57 12.51
N GLU A 257 28.14 8.22 12.99
CA GLU A 257 27.04 7.51 13.63
C GLU A 257 26.34 6.69 12.55
N ALA A 258 26.68 5.40 12.50
CA ALA A 258 26.02 4.45 11.64
C ALA A 258 24.70 3.96 12.28
N ASN A 259 23.87 3.37 11.43
CA ASN A 259 22.56 2.77 11.72
C ASN A 259 22.46 2.18 13.14
N GLY A 260 21.52 2.67 13.94
CA GLY A 260 21.21 2.07 15.23
C GLY A 260 20.57 0.69 15.04
N ARG A 261 20.93 -0.26 15.90
CA ARG A 261 20.21 -1.52 16.05
C ARG A 261 19.02 -1.27 16.97
N TRP A 262 17.83 -1.40 16.40
CA TRP A 262 16.59 -1.23 17.15
C TRP A 262 16.03 -2.60 17.51
N GLU A 263 15.67 -2.79 18.78
CA GLU A 263 14.95 -3.96 19.24
C GLU A 263 13.51 -3.55 19.59
N ALA A 264 12.55 -4.12 18.86
CA ALA A 264 11.16 -4.11 19.29
C ALA A 264 10.93 -5.31 20.22
N THR A 265 10.23 -5.09 21.33
CA THR A 265 9.67 -6.13 22.20
C THR A 265 8.16 -5.94 22.22
N VAL A 266 7.43 -6.93 21.72
CA VAL A 266 5.96 -6.95 21.80
C VAL A 266 5.57 -7.58 23.13
N VAL A 267 4.64 -6.96 23.85
CA VAL A 267 4.05 -7.49 25.08
C VAL A 267 2.55 -7.54 24.87
N LEU A 268 1.97 -8.74 24.91
CA LEU A 268 0.53 -8.91 24.82
C LEU A 268 -0.06 -8.75 26.22
N SER A 269 -1.11 -7.95 26.35
CA SER A 269 -1.83 -7.81 27.61
C SER A 269 -3.28 -8.18 27.37
N LEU A 270 -3.68 -9.31 27.93
CA LEU A 270 -5.06 -9.79 27.89
C LEU A 270 -5.80 -9.17 29.08
N SER A 271 -6.69 -8.21 28.82
CA SER A 271 -7.57 -7.66 29.86
C SER A 271 -8.95 -8.30 29.73
N ASN A 272 -9.31 -9.10 30.73
CA ASN A 272 -10.55 -9.89 30.72
C ASN A 272 -11.63 -9.26 31.63
N GLY A 273 -11.80 -7.93 31.60
CA GLY A 273 -12.88 -7.18 32.29
C GLY A 273 -13.01 -7.34 33.81
N SER A 274 -12.30 -8.27 34.43
CA SER A 274 -12.15 -8.52 35.86
C SER A 274 -10.69 -8.24 36.23
N GLU A 275 -10.46 -7.76 37.45
CA GLU A 275 -9.18 -7.22 37.96
C GLU A 275 -7.97 -8.18 37.92
N SER A 276 -8.14 -9.38 37.38
CA SER A 276 -7.11 -10.38 37.15
C SER A 276 -6.74 -10.44 35.64
N SER A 277 -5.93 -9.50 35.18
CA SER A 277 -5.33 -9.58 33.82
C SER A 277 -4.13 -10.53 33.85
N THR A 278 -4.24 -11.71 33.24
CA THR A 278 -3.08 -12.55 32.93
C THR A 278 -2.23 -11.86 31.85
N ARG A 279 -1.00 -11.48 32.20
CA ARG A 279 -0.02 -10.92 31.25
C ARG A 279 0.82 -12.05 30.67
N GLU A 280 0.50 -12.48 29.45
CA GLU A 280 1.40 -13.34 28.68
C GLU A 280 2.37 -12.49 27.85
N THR A 281 3.67 -12.63 28.13
CA THR A 281 4.70 -11.88 27.40
C THR A 281 5.26 -12.72 26.26
N LEU A 282 4.86 -12.39 25.03
CA LEU A 282 5.38 -13.04 23.82
C LEU A 282 6.45 -12.14 23.18
N THR A 283 7.72 -12.43 23.46
CA THR A 283 8.83 -11.58 23.01
C THR A 283 9.24 -11.94 21.58
N ALA A 284 8.79 -11.16 20.60
CA ALA A 284 9.39 -11.13 19.27
C ALA A 284 10.53 -10.10 19.26
N ARG A 285 11.75 -10.50 18.87
CA ARG A 285 12.89 -9.59 18.66
C ARG A 285 13.05 -9.32 17.16
N VAL A 286 12.79 -8.09 16.75
CA VAL A 286 13.09 -7.63 15.38
C VAL A 286 14.26 -6.66 15.49
N SER A 287 15.40 -7.02 14.88
CA SER A 287 16.53 -6.12 14.69
C SER A 287 16.35 -5.35 13.39
N LEU A 288 16.08 -4.05 13.48
CA LEU A 288 16.01 -3.17 12.31
C LEU A 288 17.29 -2.34 12.22
N ALA A 289 17.90 -2.29 11.03
CA ALA A 289 18.90 -1.29 10.68
C ALA A 289 18.18 -0.21 9.86
N LEU A 290 17.89 0.94 10.48
CA LEU A 290 17.25 2.06 9.80
C LEU A 290 18.31 3.01 9.22
N PRO A 291 18.31 3.28 7.89
CA PRO A 291 19.16 4.30 7.30
C PRO A 291 18.88 5.69 7.88
N ARG A 292 19.96 6.44 8.13
CA ARG A 292 19.94 7.80 8.74
C ARG A 292 18.99 8.79 8.05
N HIS A 293 18.78 8.67 6.74
CA HIS A 293 17.91 9.58 5.97
C HIS A 293 16.40 9.35 6.18
N LEU A 294 15.99 8.28 6.86
CA LEU A 294 14.60 8.06 7.29
C LEU A 294 14.32 8.65 8.68
N LEU A 295 15.36 9.13 9.38
CA LEU A 295 15.30 9.72 10.73
C LEU A 295 15.44 11.25 10.72
N GLY A 296 15.48 11.88 9.54
CA GLY A 296 15.49 13.33 9.35
C GLY A 296 14.18 13.81 8.77
#